data_AF-A0A1V5GKS8-F1
#
_entry.id   AF-A0A1V5GKS8-F1
#
_cell.length_a   1.000
_cell.length_b   1.000
_cell.length_c   1.000
_cell.angle_alpha   90.00
_cell.angle_beta   90.00
_cell.angle_gamma   90.00
#
_symmetry.space_group_name_H-M   'P 1'
#
loop_
_entity.id
_entity.type
_entity.pdbx_description
1 polymer ?
#
loop_
_entity_poly.entity_id
_entity_poly.type
_entity_poly.pdbx_seq_one_letter_code
_entity_poly.pdbx_strand_id
1 'polypeptide(L)'
;MSAKKSKKNKTTASSVCRVNKNANYTVMSNYHLRSTNLSLKAIGLLSKVLSLPENWDYSISGLTAICKEKETAIKAALDKLKY
;
A
#
# COMPACT_ATOMS: atom_id res chain seq x y z
N MET A 1 40.23 -26.87 -7.39
CA MET A 1 39.89 -25.69 -8.23
C MET A 1 39.30 -26.18 -9.55
N SER A 2 38.04 -25.88 -9.87
CA SER A 2 37.64 -25.41 -11.20
C SER A 2 36.15 -25.02 -11.20
N ALA A 3 35.87 -23.84 -11.71
CA ALA A 3 34.64 -23.07 -11.50
C ALA A 3 33.43 -23.59 -12.29
N LYS A 4 32.26 -23.67 -11.64
CA LYS A 4 30.96 -23.80 -12.33
C LYS A 4 30.68 -22.51 -13.10
N LYS A 5 30.70 -22.57 -14.45
CA LYS A 5 30.25 -21.49 -15.33
C LYS A 5 28.76 -21.20 -15.06
N SER A 6 28.49 -20.03 -14.48
CA SER A 6 27.14 -19.47 -14.36
C SER A 6 26.59 -19.14 -15.75
N LYS A 7 25.40 -19.67 -16.05
CA LYS A 7 24.68 -19.51 -17.31
C LYS A 7 24.13 -18.08 -17.35
N LYS A 8 24.73 -17.20 -18.17
CA LYS A 8 24.21 -15.85 -18.40
C LYS A 8 22.84 -15.95 -19.08
N ASN A 9 21.78 -15.60 -18.36
CA ASN A 9 20.44 -15.49 -18.92
C ASN A 9 20.43 -14.35 -19.94
N LYS A 10 20.10 -14.69 -21.18
CA LYS A 10 20.00 -13.75 -22.31
C LYS A 10 18.78 -12.86 -22.08
N THR A 11 18.99 -11.61 -21.69
CA THR A 11 17.91 -10.62 -21.54
C THR A 11 17.32 -10.30 -22.91
N THR A 12 16.08 -10.72 -23.14
CA THR A 12 15.26 -10.27 -24.26
C THR A 12 14.97 -8.78 -24.10
N ALA A 13 15.07 -8.01 -25.19
CA ALA A 13 14.79 -6.58 -25.20
C ALA A 13 13.28 -6.34 -25.03
N SER A 14 12.79 -6.37 -23.79
CA SER A 14 11.46 -5.86 -23.47
C SER A 14 11.54 -4.34 -23.36
N SER A 15 10.73 -3.63 -24.15
CA SER A 15 10.54 -2.16 -24.13
C SER A 15 9.97 -1.59 -22.81
N VAL A 16 9.90 -2.42 -21.77
CA VAL A 16 9.38 -2.06 -20.45
C VAL A 16 10.54 -1.58 -19.59
N CYS A 17 10.68 -0.26 -19.46
CA CYS A 17 11.50 0.34 -18.39
C CYS A 17 10.90 -0.04 -17.04
N ARG A 18 11.43 -1.10 -16.42
CA ARG A 18 11.11 -1.44 -15.03
C ARG A 18 11.85 -0.45 -14.13
N VAL A 19 11.18 0.63 -13.75
CA VAL A 19 11.66 1.53 -12.70
C VAL A 19 11.65 0.76 -11.39
N ASN A 20 12.82 0.43 -10.86
CA ASN A 20 12.95 -0.21 -9.55
C ASN A 20 12.68 0.85 -8.47
N LYS A 21 11.43 0.90 -8.00
CA LYS A 21 11.02 1.74 -6.88
C LYS A 21 11.37 0.97 -5.62
N ASN A 22 12.54 1.23 -5.04
CA ASN A 22 13.02 0.59 -3.80
C ASN A 22 12.66 1.39 -2.53
N ALA A 23 12.00 2.54 -2.66
CA ALA A 23 11.67 3.40 -1.52
C ALA A 23 10.38 4.18 -1.76
N ASN A 24 9.74 4.62 -0.67
CA ASN A 24 8.56 5.52 -0.66
C ASN A 24 7.31 4.96 -1.35
N TYR A 25 7.06 3.66 -1.23
CA TYR A 25 5.82 3.04 -1.69
C TYR A 25 5.23 2.14 -0.61
N THR A 26 3.91 2.06 -0.60
CA THR A 26 3.17 1.17 0.28
C THR A 26 2.67 -0.03 -0.53
N VAL A 27 2.95 -1.25 -0.05
CA VAL A 27 2.38 -2.47 -0.61
C VAL A 27 1.07 -2.77 0.09
N MET A 28 0.00 -2.95 -0.67
CA MET A 28 -1.31 -3.33 -0.18
C MET A 28 -1.81 -4.57 -0.92
N SER A 29 -2.48 -5.49 -0.22
CA SER A 29 -3.10 -6.66 -0.84
C SER A 29 -4.21 -6.27 -1.83
N ASN A 30 -4.21 -6.93 -2.99
CA ASN A 30 -5.24 -6.78 -4.01
C ASN A 30 -6.64 -7.22 -3.54
N TYR A 31 -6.73 -8.00 -2.48
CA TYR A 31 -8.02 -8.38 -1.90
C TYR A 31 -8.86 -7.15 -1.55
N HIS A 32 -8.25 -6.14 -0.92
CA HIS A 32 -8.95 -4.91 -0.54
C HIS A 32 -9.40 -4.11 -1.76
N LEU A 33 -8.58 -4.06 -2.82
CA LEU A 33 -8.87 -3.32 -4.05
C LEU A 33 -9.94 -3.99 -4.92
N ARG A 34 -10.07 -5.31 -4.83
CA ARG A 34 -11.03 -6.10 -5.61
C ARG A 34 -12.32 -6.41 -4.84
N SER A 35 -12.34 -6.15 -3.53
CA SER A 35 -13.52 -6.36 -2.70
C SER A 35 -14.59 -5.30 -2.99
N THR A 36 -15.81 -5.75 -3.25
CA THR A 36 -16.99 -4.88 -3.39
C THR A 36 -17.59 -4.47 -2.04
N ASN A 37 -17.19 -5.13 -0.96
CA ASN A 37 -17.68 -4.84 0.40
C ASN A 37 -17.00 -3.60 1.00
N LEU A 38 -15.84 -3.22 0.47
CA LEU A 38 -15.07 -2.07 0.94
C LEU A 38 -15.38 -0.83 0.11
N SER A 39 -15.68 0.27 0.80
CA SER A 39 -15.82 1.56 0.14
C SER A 39 -14.45 2.10 -0.31
N LEU A 40 -14.41 2.85 -1.40
CA LEU A 40 -13.20 3.55 -1.86
C LEU A 40 -12.60 4.47 -0.78
N LYS A 41 -13.44 5.04 0.09
CA LYS A 41 -12.97 5.85 1.24
C LYS A 41 -12.23 4.99 2.27
N ALA A 42 -12.73 3.80 2.57
CA ALA A 42 -12.08 2.85 3.47
C ALA A 42 -10.76 2.33 2.89
N ILE A 43 -10.74 2.02 1.60
CA ILE A 43 -9.53 1.62 0.87
C ILE A 43 -8.48 2.74 0.88
N GLY A 44 -8.89 3.99 0.62
CA GLY A 44 -8.01 5.15 0.67
C GLY A 44 -7.45 5.42 2.07
N LEU A 45 -8.27 5.25 3.10
CA LEU A 45 -7.83 5.37 4.50
C LEU A 45 -6.80 4.28 4.84
N LEU A 46 -7.06 3.03 4.47
CA LEU A 46 -6.11 1.92 4.64
C LEU A 46 -4.79 2.19 3.87
N SER A 47 -4.93 2.73 2.64
CA SER A 47 -3.95 3.48 1.86
C SER A 47 -2.97 4.25 2.72
N LYS A 48 -3.54 5.21 3.42
CA LYS A 48 -2.79 6.18 4.20
C LYS A 48 -2.21 5.55 5.45
N VAL A 49 -2.98 4.73 6.14
CA VAL A 49 -2.58 4.02 7.36
C VAL A 49 -1.34 3.15 7.14
N LEU A 50 -1.28 2.40 6.04
CA LEU A 50 -0.13 1.57 5.68
C LEU A 50 1.09 2.37 5.18
N SER A 51 0.91 3.66 4.89
CA SER A 51 2.02 4.57 4.54
C SER A 51 2.66 5.23 5.75
N LEU A 52 2.05 5.10 6.93
CA LEU A 52 2.55 5.68 8.17
C LEU A 52 3.61 4.77 8.83
N PRO A 53 4.46 5.34 9.70
CA PRO A 53 5.44 4.57 10.47
C PRO A 53 4.79 3.47 11.32
N GLU A 54 5.52 2.37 11.56
CA GLU A 54 5.01 1.25 12.38
C GLU A 54 4.74 1.64 13.84
N ASN A 55 5.42 2.67 14.34
CA ASN A 55 5.25 3.20 15.69
C ASN A 55 4.17 4.29 15.80
N TRP A 56 3.33 4.45 14.78
CA TRP A 56 2.32 5.49 14.77
C TRP A 56 1.16 5.17 15.72
N ASP A 57 0.90 6.08 16.66
CA ASP A 57 -0.27 5.98 17.53
C ASP A 57 -1.56 6.32 16.76
N TYR A 58 -2.32 5.27 16.44
CA TYR A 58 -3.58 5.39 15.74
C TYR A 58 -4.63 6.11 16.59
N SER A 59 -4.82 7.39 16.31
CA SER A 59 -5.90 8.21 16.86
C SER A 59 -6.77 8.77 15.75
N ILE A 60 -8.08 8.87 16.00
CA ILE A 60 -9.04 9.44 15.04
C ILE A 60 -8.70 10.92 14.78
N SER A 61 -8.29 11.65 15.82
CA SER A 61 -7.85 13.05 15.71
C SER A 61 -6.59 13.19 14.85
N GLY A 62 -5.59 12.33 15.06
CA GLY A 62 -4.37 12.32 14.25
C GLY A 62 -4.64 11.99 12.79
N LEU A 63 -5.50 11.00 12.51
CA LEU A 63 -5.93 10.69 11.15
C LEU A 63 -6.70 11.86 10.53
N THR A 64 -7.57 12.54 11.29
CA THR A 64 -8.32 13.73 10.83
C THR A 64 -7.40 14.92 10.54
N ALA A 65 -6.25 15.01 11.20
CA ALA A 65 -5.27 16.07 10.92
C ALA A 65 -4.46 15.81 9.64
N ILE A 66 -4.27 14.53 9.26
CA ILE A 66 -3.50 14.12 8.08
C ILE A 66 -4.39 14.04 6.83
N CYS A 67 -5.60 13.51 7.00
CA CYS A 67 -6.61 13.36 5.97
C CYS A 67 -7.39 14.68 5.81
N LYS A 68 -7.80 15.02 4.58
CA LYS A 68 -8.65 16.21 4.33
C LYS A 68 -10.11 15.94 4.76
N GLU A 69 -10.42 14.69 5.03
CA GLU A 69 -11.71 14.16 5.44
C GLU A 69 -12.02 14.51 6.89
N LYS A 70 -13.31 14.75 7.18
CA LYS A 70 -13.79 15.02 8.54
C LYS A 70 -13.81 13.75 9.39
N GLU A 71 -13.78 13.94 10.71
CA GLU A 71 -13.79 12.87 11.72
C GLU A 71 -14.89 11.82 11.49
N THR A 72 -16.10 12.25 11.12
CA THR A 72 -17.24 11.35 10.84
C THR A 72 -16.99 10.42 9.66
N ALA A 73 -16.32 10.91 8.61
CA ALA A 73 -15.97 10.11 7.45
C ALA A 73 -14.89 9.08 7.81
N ILE A 74 -13.92 9.45 8.65
CA ILE A 74 -12.87 8.55 9.12
C ILE A 74 -13.47 7.46 10.02
N LYS A 75 -14.36 7.81 10.95
CA LYS A 75 -15.10 6.85 11.78
C LYS A 75 -15.89 5.86 10.92
N ALA A 76 -16.64 6.35 9.93
CA ALA A 76 -17.42 5.49 9.03
C ALA A 76 -16.51 4.58 8.19
N ALA A 77 -15.37 5.08 7.71
CA ALA A 77 -14.40 4.29 6.96
C ALA A 77 -13.74 3.20 7.81
N LEU A 78 -13.37 3.51 9.05
CA LEU A 78 -12.85 2.54 10.02
C LEU A 78 -13.87 1.46 10.35
N ASP A 79 -15.14 1.83 10.49
CA ASP A 79 -16.20 0.87 10.79
C ASP A 79 -16.41 -0.13 9.65
N LYS A 80 -16.25 0.32 8.40
CA LYS A 80 -16.28 -0.55 7.21
C LYS A 80 -15.07 -1.48 7.07
N LEU A 81 -13.97 -1.23 7.78
CA LEU A 81 -12.78 -2.09 7.76
C LEU A 81 -12.85 -3.22 8.80
N LYS A 82 -13.74 -3.12 9.80
CA LYS A 82 -13.90 -4.13 10.85
C LYS A 82 -14.67 -5.37 10.38
N TYR A 83 -15.41 -5.25 9.28
CA TYR A 83 -16.28 -6.26 8.69
C TYR A 83 -15.72 -6.72 7.35
#